data_AF-A0A377M0F5-F1
#
_entry.id   AF-A0A377M0F5-F1
#
_cell.length_a   1.000
_cell.length_b   1.000
_cell.length_c   1.000
_cell.angle_alpha   90.00
_cell.angle_beta   90.00
_cell.angle_gamma   90.00
#
_symmetry.space_group_name_H-M   'P 1'
#
loop_
_entity.id
_entity.type
_entity.pdbx_description
1 polymer ?
#
loop_
_entity_poly.entity_id
_entity_poly.type
_entity_poly.pdbx_seq_one_letter_code
_entity_poly.pdbx_strand_id
1 'polypeptide(L)' 'MSVTVTRDGIIRPQQDTRVEAAMLPSACPQNHAANLLPLPDGSLMCVWFGGTQEGYCGYLCVGFAPVTGKPAVE' A
#
# COMPACT_ATOMS: atom_id res chain seq x y z
N MET A 1 20.79 11.88 6.29
CA MET A 1 19.40 12.28 6.60
C MET A 1 18.52 11.06 6.37
N SER A 2 17.86 10.53 7.40
CA SER A 2 16.89 9.44 7.26
C SER A 2 15.51 10.04 7.06
N VAL A 3 14.88 9.80 5.90
CA VAL A 3 13.47 10.13 5.71
C VAL A 3 12.67 8.97 6.27
N THR A 4 11.98 9.19 7.38
CA THR A 4 11.04 8.20 7.92
C THR A 4 9.73 8.32 7.15
N VAL A 5 9.36 7.26 6.43
CA VAL A 5 8.09 7.19 5.69
C VAL A 5 7.07 6.40 6.52
N THR A 6 5.99 7.06 6.95
CA THR A 6 4.86 6.42 7.64
C THR A 6 4.08 5.56 6.65
N ARG A 7 3.86 4.27 6.99
CA ARG A 7 3.20 3.26 6.14
C ARG A 7 1.92 2.74 6.78
N ASP A 8 0.94 3.63 6.95
CA ASP A 8 -0.31 3.37 7.68
C ASP A 8 -1.53 3.17 6.78
N GLY A 9 -1.35 3.18 5.45
CA GLY A 9 -2.46 3.04 4.51
C GLY A 9 -3.42 4.23 4.46
N ILE A 10 -3.08 5.37 5.08
CA ILE A 10 -3.92 6.57 5.02
C ILE A 10 -3.63 7.34 3.74
N ILE A 11 -4.69 7.71 3.02
CA ILE A 11 -4.63 8.54 1.82
C ILE A 11 -4.20 9.97 2.18
N ARG A 12 -3.20 10.49 1.47
CA ARG A 12 -2.68 11.85 1.61
C ARG A 12 -2.57 12.54 0.26
N PRO A 13 -2.95 13.83 0.16
CA PRO A 13 -2.77 14.60 -1.06
C PRO A 13 -1.28 14.74 -1.39
N GLN A 14 -0.97 14.75 -2.68
CA GLN A 14 0.39 14.96 -3.18
C GLN A 14 0.57 16.38 -3.74
N GLN A 15 1.78 16.68 -4.20
CA GLN A 15 2.12 17.99 -4.76
C GLN A 15 1.27 18.33 -6.00
N ASP A 16 0.88 17.33 -6.78
CA ASP A 16 -0.22 17.43 -7.75
C ASP A 16 -1.54 17.11 -7.04
N THR A 17 -2.46 18.08 -7.02
CA THR A 17 -3.75 17.97 -6.34
C THR A 17 -4.68 16.92 -6.95
N ARG A 18 -4.38 16.42 -8.14
CA ARG A 18 -5.11 15.31 -8.79
C ARG A 18 -4.60 13.94 -8.34
N VAL A 19 -3.53 13.90 -7.55
CA VAL A 19 -2.88 12.68 -7.09
C VAL A 19 -3.03 12.56 -5.59
N GLU A 20 -3.51 11.40 -5.18
CA GLU A 20 -3.56 10.97 -3.79
C GLU A 20 -2.69 9.74 -3.63
N ALA A 21 -2.02 9.61 -2.48
CA ALA A 21 -1.16 8.48 -2.20
C ALA A 21 -1.32 7.97 -0.77
N ALA A 22 -1.28 6.65 -0.62
CA ALA A 22 -1.21 5.97 0.67
C ALA A 22 0.00 5.05 0.66
N MET A 23 0.79 5.10 1.73
CA MET A 23 1.94 4.23 1.89
C MET A 23 1.51 2.96 2.63
N LEU A 24 1.64 1.80 1.96
CA LEU A 24 1.24 0.51 2.52
C LEU A 24 2.37 -0.13 3.33
N PRO A 25 2.07 -0.81 4.44
CA PRO A 25 3.07 -1.58 5.17
C PRO A 25 3.46 -2.81 4.35
N SER A 26 4.76 -3.01 4.14
CA SER A 26 5.28 -4.25 3.56
C SER A 26 6.61 -4.60 4.22
N ALA A 27 6.75 -5.87 4.58
CA ALA A 27 8.02 -6.46 5.03
C ALA A 27 8.91 -6.87 3.85
N CYS A 28 8.39 -6.80 2.61
CA CYS A 28 9.12 -7.20 1.42
C CYS A 28 9.82 -6.00 0.77
N PRO A 29 11.10 -6.15 0.37
CA PRO A 29 11.85 -5.07 -0.26
C PRO A 29 11.30 -4.68 -1.64
N GLN A 30 10.68 -5.63 -2.37
CA GLN A 30 10.00 -5.37 -3.64
C GLN A 30 8.53 -5.76 -3.55
N ASN A 31 7.66 -4.96 -4.18
CA ASN A 31 6.21 -5.15 -4.19
C ASN A 31 5.70 -4.83 -5.61
N HIS A 32 4.98 -5.76 -6.25
CA HIS A 32 4.56 -5.68 -7.65
C HIS A 32 3.10 -6.12 -7.82
N ALA A 33 2.51 -5.72 -8.94
CA ALA A 33 1.19 -6.15 -9.42
C ALA A 33 0.06 -6.01 -8.37
N ALA A 34 -0.22 -4.77 -7.97
CA ALA A 34 -1.30 -4.49 -7.04
C ALA A 34 -2.67 -4.52 -7.75
N ASN A 35 -3.67 -5.12 -7.10
CA ASN A 35 -5.08 -5.00 -7.45
C ASN A 35 -5.80 -4.20 -6.37
N LEU A 36 -6.79 -3.41 -6.82
CA LEU A 36 -7.57 -2.52 -5.97
C LEU A 36 -9.04 -2.93 -6.06
N LEU A 37 -9.71 -3.01 -4.90
CA LEU A 37 -11.13 -3.29 -4.81
C LEU A 37 -11.81 -2.23 -3.94
N PRO A 38 -12.65 -1.36 -4.51
CA PRO A 38 -13.48 -0.45 -3.73
C PRO A 38 -14.45 -1.25 -2.84
N LEU A 39 -14.52 -0.90 -1.57
CA LEU A 39 -15.42 -1.52 -0.61
C LEU A 39 -16.66 -0.65 -0.35
N PRO A 40 -17.80 -1.25 0.07
CA PRO A 40 -19.04 -0.51 0.31
C PRO A 40 -18.95 0.58 1.40
N ASP A 41 -17.97 0.50 2.29
CA ASP A 41 -17.71 1.48 3.36
C ASP A 41 -16.90 2.70 2.87
N GLY A 42 -16.52 2.73 1.59
CA GLY A 42 -15.72 3.80 0.99
C GLY A 42 -14.21 3.62 1.18
N SER A 43 -13.76 2.53 1.80
CA SER A 43 -12.34 2.15 1.80
C SER A 43 -11.95 1.43 0.51
N LEU A 44 -10.64 1.25 0.31
CA LEU A 44 -10.08 0.53 -0.83
C LEU A 44 -9.25 -0.64 -0.34
N MET A 45 -9.61 -1.86 -0.70
CA MET A 45 -8.76 -3.03 -0.42
C MET A 45 -7.65 -3.11 -1.47
N CYS A 46 -6.41 -3.15 -1.01
CA CYS A 46 -5.23 -3.34 -1.83
C CYS A 46 -4.69 -4.76 -1.61
N VAL A 47 -4.45 -5.50 -2.69
CA VAL A 47 -3.71 -6.77 -2.66
C VAL A 47 -2.52 -6.69 -3.59
N TRP A 48 -1.36 -7.16 -3.17
CA TRP A 48 -0.14 -7.12 -4.00
C TRP A 48 0.76 -8.31 -3.72
N PHE A 49 1.67 -8.57 -4.65
CA PHE A 49 2.73 -9.53 -4.48
C PHE A 49 3.98 -8.85 -3.94
N GLY A 50 4.58 -9.44 -2.90
CA GLY A 50 5.84 -8.99 -2.31
C GLY A 50 6.91 -10.07 -2.39
N GLY A 51 8.17 -9.68 -2.56
CA GLY A 51 9.30 -10.61 -2.60
C GLY A 51 10.65 -9.91 -2.62
N THR A 52 11.71 -10.67 -2.90
CA THR A 52 13.07 -10.15 -3.06
C THR A 52 13.30 -9.54 -4.43
N GLN A 53 12.85 -10.24 -5.48
CA GLN A 53 12.98 -9.80 -6.86
C GLN A 53 11.89 -10.38 -7.76
N GLU A 54 11.31 -9.54 -8.62
CA GLU A 54 10.40 -9.99 -9.69
C GLU A 54 11.09 -10.99 -10.64
N GLY A 55 10.42 -12.10 -10.97
CA GLY A 55 10.92 -13.10 -11.92
C GLY A 55 11.95 -14.09 -11.36
N TYR A 56 12.30 -14.01 -10.07
CA TYR A 56 13.18 -14.98 -9.41
C TYR A 56 12.39 -15.94 -8.53
N CYS A 57 12.83 -17.20 -8.49
CA CYS A 57 12.30 -18.22 -7.59
C CYS A 57 12.81 -17.98 -6.15
N GLY A 58 12.20 -17.03 -5.47
CA GLY A 58 12.38 -16.76 -4.04
C GLY A 58 11.11 -17.05 -3.24
N TYR A 59 10.94 -16.36 -2.11
CA TYR A 59 9.66 -16.35 -1.39
C TYR A 59 8.74 -15.26 -1.94
N LEU A 60 7.46 -15.60 -2.06
CA LEU A 60 6.37 -14.70 -2.46
C LEU A 60 5.45 -14.49 -1.26
N CYS A 61 5.18 -13.25 -0.92
CA CYS A 61 4.16 -12.86 0.05
C CYS A 61 2.98 -12.24 -0.68
N VAL A 62 1.77 -12.45 -0.16
CA VAL A 62 0.59 -11.72 -0.59
C VAL A 62 0.23 -10.73 0.52
N GLY A 63 0.33 -9.44 0.21
CA GLY A 63 -0.04 -8.37 1.14
C GLY A 63 -1.50 -7.99 0.97
N PHE A 64 -2.15 -7.66 2.08
CA PHE A 64 -3.51 -7.11 2.11
C PHE A 64 -3.51 -5.89 3.02
N ALA A 65 -4.08 -4.79 2.54
CA ALA A 65 -4.27 -3.61 3.37
C ALA A 65 -5.51 -2.84 2.91
N PRO A 66 -6.39 -2.46 3.84
CA PRO A 66 -7.37 -1.42 3.58
C PRO A 66 -6.65 -0.07 3.47
N VAL A 67 -7.12 0.77 2.56
CA VAL A 67 -6.70 2.15 2.37
C VAL A 67 -7.90 3.04 2.59
N THR A 68 -7.74 4.04 3.45
CA THR A 68 -8.84 4.89 3.91
C THR A 68 -8.46 6.36 3.85
N GLY A 69 -9.43 7.23 3.54
CA GLY A 69 -9.29 8.68 3.69
C GLY A 69 -9.41 9.17 5.13
N LYS A 70 -9.76 8.29 6.07
CA LYS A 70 -9.87 8.57 7.50
C LYS A 70 -8.87 7.72 8.27
N PRO A 71 -8.15 8.23 9.27
CA PRO A 71 -7.36 7.37 10.14
C PRO A 71 -8.24 6.25 10.70
N ALA A 72 -7.74 5.02 10.73
CA ALA A 72 -8.41 3.94 11.46
C ALA A 72 -8.62 4.44 12.89
N VAL A 73 -9.88 4.65 13.26
CA VAL A 73 -10.23 5.02 14.63
C VAL A 73 -9.79 3.85 15.50
N GLU A 74 -9.05 4.16 16.57
CA GLU A 74 -8.56 3.24 17.59
C GLU A 74 -9.60 2.21 18.04
#